data_AF-A0A2T2V700-F1
#
_entry.id   AF-A0A2T2V700-F1
#
_cell.length_a   1.000
_cell.length_b   1.000
_cell.length_c   1.000
_cell.angle_alpha   90.00
_cell.angle_beta   90.00
_cell.angle_gamma   90.00
#
_symmetry.space_group_name_H-M   'P 1'
#
loop_
_entity.id
_entity.type
_entity.pdbx_description
1 polymer ?
#
loop_
_entity_poly.entity_id
_entity_poly.type
_entity_poly.pdbx_seq_one_letter_code
_entity_poly.pdbx_strand_id
1 'polypeptide(L)' 'RKTRQGKRTQTTYYSDYKKKKGIQFPHEQSVDMGGQRIDIKATSIEINPSLEEEDFAMKE' A
#
# COMPACT_ATOMS: atom_id res chain seq x y z
N ARG A 1 7.51 21.34 -5.19
CA ARG A 1 6.09 21.58 -5.60
C ARG A 1 5.26 21.83 -4.33
N LYS A 2 4.96 23.08 -3.96
CA LYS A 2 4.03 23.42 -2.85
C LYS A 2 2.63 23.54 -3.45
N THR A 3 1.69 22.69 -3.04
CA THR A 3 0.27 22.93 -3.33
C THR A 3 -0.23 24.08 -2.45
N ARG A 4 -1.32 24.76 -2.83
CA ARG A 4 -1.95 25.88 -2.09
C ARG A 4 -2.36 25.53 -0.64
N GLN A 5 -2.28 24.25 -0.26
CA GLN A 5 -2.79 23.68 0.98
C GLN A 5 -1.70 23.46 2.06
N GLY A 6 -0.49 24.00 1.89
CA GLY A 6 0.61 23.86 2.87
C GLY A 6 1.29 22.48 2.85
N LYS A 7 2.30 22.27 3.73
CA LYS A 7 2.87 20.93 3.96
C LYS A 7 1.84 20.11 4.73
N ARG A 8 1.31 19.05 4.12
CA ARG A 8 0.50 18.04 4.81
C ARG A 8 1.42 16.93 5.32
N THR A 9 1.41 16.69 6.61
CA THR A 9 2.05 15.53 7.22
C THR A 9 1.00 14.43 7.29
N GLN A 10 1.26 13.31 6.62
CA GLN A 10 0.38 12.15 6.60
C GLN A 10 1.14 11.00 7.25
N THR A 11 0.56 10.43 8.31
CA THR A 11 1.17 9.30 9.01
C THR A 11 0.59 8.01 8.47
N THR A 12 1.47 7.08 8.11
CA THR A 12 1.09 5.72 7.72
C THR A 12 1.66 4.74 8.75
N TYR A 13 0.80 3.88 9.25
CA TYR A 13 1.14 2.79 10.16
C TYR A 13 1.12 1.47 9.40
N TYR A 14 2.07 0.59 9.72
CA TYR A 14 2.17 -0.75 9.16
C TYR A 14 2.11 -1.76 10.30
N SER A 15 1.23 -2.75 10.19
CA SER A 15 1.01 -3.78 11.21
C SER A 15 0.70 -5.14 10.59
N ASP A 16 0.50 -6.14 11.46
CA ASP A 16 0.20 -7.52 11.08
C ASP A 16 1.22 -8.11 10.08
N TYR A 17 2.50 -8.00 10.41
CA TYR A 17 3.56 -8.52 9.53
C TYR A 17 3.52 -10.04 9.46
N LYS A 18 3.51 -10.57 8.23
CA LYS A 18 3.56 -12.01 7.96
C LYS A 18 4.74 -12.35 7.07
N LYS A 19 5.35 -13.50 7.36
CA LYS A 19 6.51 -13.99 6.61
C LYS A 19 6.06 -14.68 5.33
N LYS A 20 6.54 -14.22 4.18
CA LYS A 20 6.40 -14.92 2.89
C LYS A 20 7.75 -15.00 2.17
N LYS A 21 8.14 -16.21 1.76
CA LYS A 21 9.46 -16.52 1.16
C LYS A 21 10.65 -15.88 1.91
N GLY A 22 10.63 -15.89 3.25
CA GLY A 22 11.72 -15.35 4.06
C GLY A 22 11.62 -13.87 4.43
N ILE A 23 10.75 -13.10 3.77
CA ILE A 23 10.59 -11.66 3.95
C ILE A 23 9.32 -11.37 4.74
N GLN A 24 9.36 -10.39 5.65
CA GLN A 24 8.21 -9.92 6.42
C GLN A 24 7.46 -8.84 5.64
N PHE A 25 6.18 -9.06 5.36
CA PHE A 25 5.31 -8.10 4.67
C PHE A 25 4.17 -7.66 5.59
N PRO A 26 3.83 -6.36 5.66
CA PRO A 26 2.69 -5.90 6.43
C PRO A 26 1.40 -6.35 5.76
N HIS A 27 0.49 -6.97 6.51
CA HIS A 27 -0.86 -7.28 6.04
C HIS A 27 -1.89 -6.22 6.41
N GLU A 28 -1.51 -5.23 7.21
CA GLU A 28 -2.36 -4.11 7.57
C GLU A 28 -1.61 -2.80 7.40
N GLN A 29 -2.26 -1.85 6.74
CA GLN A 29 -1.78 -0.48 6.60
C GLN A 29 -2.89 0.45 7.04
N SER A 30 -2.56 1.38 7.93
CA SER A 30 -3.48 2.43 8.34
C SER A 30 -2.94 3.80 7.97
N VAL A 31 -3.80 4.65 7.42
CA VAL A 31 -3.43 5.94 6.90
C VAL A 31 -4.31 7.01 7.55
N ASP A 32 -3.69 7.98 8.21
CA ASP A 32 -4.40 9.15 8.76
C ASP A 32 -4.39 10.29 7.74
N MET A 33 -5.58 10.58 7.20
CA MET A 33 -5.81 11.61 6.19
C MET A 33 -6.72 12.69 6.76
N GLY A 34 -6.12 13.65 7.47
CA GLY A 34 -6.81 14.89 7.86
C GLY A 34 -8.05 14.65 8.72
N GLY A 35 -7.95 13.75 9.71
CA GLY A 35 -9.05 13.43 10.62
C GLY A 35 -9.90 12.23 10.18
N GLN A 36 -9.62 11.63 9.02
CA GLN A 36 -10.16 10.34 8.61
C GLN A 36 -9.07 9.27 8.67
N ARG A 37 -9.39 8.13 9.27
CA ARG A 37 -8.53 6.95 9.28
C ARG A 37 -9.02 5.95 8.23
N ILE A 38 -8.13 5.53 7.34
CA ILE A 38 -8.39 4.48 6.36
C ILE A 38 -7.53 3.27 6.72
N ASP A 39 -8.17 2.14 6.99
CA ASP A 39 -7.50 0.87 7.26
C ASP A 39 -7.60 -0.04 6.02
N ILE A 40 -6.45 -0.51 5.53
CA ILE A 40 -6.29 -1.37 4.36
C ILE A 40 -5.75 -2.71 4.85
N LYS A 41 -6.45 -3.80 4.52
CA LYS A 41 -6.04 -5.17 4.87
C LYS A 41 -5.68 -5.97 3.62
N ALA A 42 -4.44 -6.41 3.54
CA ALA A 42 -3.99 -7.32 2.50
C ALA A 42 -4.38 -8.76 2.85
N THR A 43 -5.25 -9.36 2.04
CA THR A 43 -5.70 -10.74 2.22
C THR A 43 -4.71 -11.75 1.65
N SER A 44 -4.05 -11.42 0.54
CA SER A 44 -3.01 -12.23 -0.10
C SER A 44 -1.90 -11.32 -0.63
N ILE A 45 -0.67 -11.85 -0.61
CA ILE A 45 0.52 -11.24 -1.20
C ILE A 45 1.20 -12.35 -1.97
N GLU A 46 1.47 -12.22 -3.27
CA GLU A 46 2.23 -13.21 -4.04
C GLU A 46 3.60 -12.66 -4.46
N ILE A 47 4.62 -13.53 -4.48
CA ILE A 47 6.00 -13.11 -4.75
C ILE A 47 6.47 -13.78 -6.02
N ASN A 48 6.90 -12.96 -6.97
CA ASN A 48 7.28 -13.36 -8.33
C ASN A 48 6.20 -14.25 -8.98
N PRO A 49 4.92 -13.81 -9.01
CA PRO A 49 3.95 -14.47 -9.88
C PRO A 49 4.38 -14.27 -11.34
N SER A 50 3.96 -15.18 -12.23
CA SER A 50 4.02 -14.89 -13.67
C SER A 50 3.04 -13.76 -13.93
N LEU A 51 3.53 -12.66 -14.51
CA LEU A 51 2.72 -11.55 -14.98
C LEU A 51 3.05 -11.40 -16.46
N GLU A 52 2.02 -11.31 -17.29
CA GLU A 52 2.17 -11.15 -18.73
C GLU A 52 2.23 -9.66 -19.07
N GLU A 53 2.77 -9.28 -20.25
CA GLU A 53 2.88 -7.86 -20.63
C GLU A 53 1.51 -7.18 -20.70
N GLU A 54 0.47 -7.94 -21.05
CA GLU A 54 -0.92 -7.49 -21.11
C GLU A 54 -1.48 -7.05 -19.75
N ASP A 55 -0.94 -7.53 -18.63
CA ASP A 55 -1.34 -7.10 -17.28
C ASP A 55 -0.98 -5.63 -17.02
N PHE A 56 -0.02 -5.10 -17.78
CA PHE A 56 0.47 -3.72 -17.68
C PHE A 56 0.01 -2.82 -18.85
N ALA A 57 -0.75 -3.37 -19.79
CA ALA A 57 -1.25 -2.61 -20.93
C ALA A 57 -2.24 -1.52 -20.47
N MET A 58 -2.08 -0.30 -20.98
CA MET A 58 -3.08 0.75 -20.78
C MET A 58 -4.32 0.39 -21.60
N LYS A 59 -5.40 0.01 -20.91
CA LYS A 59 -6.71 -0.14 -21.55
C LYS A 59 -7.30 1.26 -21.70
N GLU A 60 -7.38 1.73 -22.95
CA GLU A 60 -8.19 2.90 -23.32
C GLU A 60 -9.69 2.61 -23.15
#